data_AF-A0A945UJS7-F1
#
_entry.id   AF-A0A945UJS7-F1
#
_cell.length_a   1.000
_cell.length_b   1.000
_cell.length_c   1.000
_cell.angle_alpha   90.00
_cell.angle_beta   90.00
_cell.angle_gamma   90.00
#
_symmetry.space_group_name_H-M   'P 1'
#
loop_
_entity.id
_entity.type
_entity.pdbx_description
1 polymer ?
#
loop_
_entity_poly.entity_id
_entity_poly.type
_entity_poly.pdbx_seq_one_letter_code
_entity_poly.pdbx_strand_id
1 'polypeptide(L)' 'MAIREIYHDAATIEARVAAGEWRNQTLDDCLRRHAAERGEQLVLIDRKWRLTFAELDRLAHRAACGLYQLGIRPGDVIS' A
#
# COMPACT_ATOMS: atom_id res chain seq x y z
N MET A 1 -14.91 1.38 19.47
CA MET A 1 -14.24 2.70 19.53
C MET A 1 -14.27 3.26 18.12
N ALA A 2 -15.12 4.26 17.85
CA ALA A 2 -15.44 4.69 16.49
C ALA A 2 -14.32 5.58 15.92
N ILE A 3 -13.64 5.11 14.88
CA ILE A 3 -12.60 5.83 14.11
C ILE A 3 -13.22 6.95 13.24
N ARG A 4 -14.15 7.74 13.79
CA ARG A 4 -14.92 8.71 13.00
C ARG A 4 -14.27 10.09 12.87
N GLU A 5 -13.20 10.38 13.61
CA GLU A 5 -12.54 11.70 13.64
C GLU A 5 -11.14 11.76 12.98
N ILE A 6 -10.78 10.81 12.11
CA ILE A 6 -9.43 10.78 11.47
C ILE A 6 -9.41 11.44 10.08
N TYR A 7 -10.53 11.96 9.59
CA TYR A 7 -10.59 12.57 8.26
C TYR A 7 -10.41 14.09 8.32
N HIS A 8 -9.60 14.62 7.41
CA HIS A 8 -9.53 16.05 7.14
C HIS A 8 -10.86 16.56 6.57
N ASP A 9 -11.18 17.84 6.78
CA ASP A 9 -12.35 18.47 6.16
C ASP A 9 -12.22 18.53 4.63
N ALA A 10 -13.35 18.70 3.94
CA ALA A 10 -13.39 18.70 2.47
C ALA A 10 -12.49 19.77 1.85
N ALA A 11 -12.39 20.96 2.46
CA ALA A 11 -11.57 22.04 1.91
C ALA A 11 -10.07 21.70 2.00
N THR A 12 -9.64 21.10 3.11
CA THR A 12 -8.28 20.56 3.25
C THR A 12 -8.01 19.46 2.22
N ILE A 13 -8.94 18.50 2.04
CA ILE A 13 -8.79 17.43 1.06
C ILE A 13 -8.62 18.01 -0.35
N GLU A 14 -9.51 18.90 -0.77
CA GLU A 14 -9.49 19.53 -2.08
C GLU A 14 -8.19 20.32 -2.31
N ALA A 15 -7.74 21.10 -1.33
CA ALA A 15 -6.50 21.87 -1.43
C ALA A 15 -5.26 20.98 -1.62
N ARG A 16 -5.16 19.86 -0.89
CA ARG A 16 -4.02 18.93 -0.97
C ARG A 16 -4.00 18.13 -2.27
N VAL A 17 -5.18 17.75 -2.76
CA VAL A 17 -5.33 17.10 -4.06
C VAL A 17 -4.98 18.07 -5.19
N ALA A 18 -5.49 19.31 -5.16
CA ALA A 18 -5.21 20.34 -6.15
C ALA A 18 -3.72 20.74 -6.18
N ALA A 19 -3.05 20.77 -5.02
CA ALA A 19 -1.61 21.01 -4.92
C ALA A 19 -0.75 19.83 -5.42
N GLY A 20 -1.35 18.67 -5.71
CA GLY A 20 -0.64 17.46 -6.15
C GLY A 20 0.12 16.73 -5.03
N GLU A 21 -0.08 17.16 -3.78
CA GLU A 21 0.49 16.52 -2.59
C GLU A 21 -0.19 15.16 -2.34
N TRP A 22 -1.51 15.09 -2.53
CA TRP A 22 -2.29 13.86 -2.43
C TRP A 22 -2.74 13.39 -3.80
N ARG A 23 -2.08 12.35 -4.31
CA ARG A 23 -2.20 11.93 -5.71
C ARG A 23 -3.31 10.93 -5.99
N ASN A 24 -4.19 10.65 -5.02
CA ASN A 24 -5.18 9.58 -5.10
C ASN A 24 -4.56 8.22 -5.51
N GLN A 25 -3.33 7.96 -5.05
CA GLN A 25 -2.60 6.70 -5.26
C GLN A 25 -2.53 5.94 -3.95
N THR A 26 -2.72 4.63 -4.02
CA THR A 26 -2.49 3.73 -2.89
C THR A 26 -1.01 3.42 -2.73
N LEU A 27 -0.63 2.85 -1.59
CA LEU A 27 0.73 2.32 -1.39
C LEU A 27 1.04 1.15 -2.35
N ASP A 28 0.03 0.35 -2.66
CA ASP A 28 0.13 -0.76 -3.60
C ASP A 28 0.36 -0.28 -5.05
N ASP A 29 -0.25 0.83 -5.48
CA ASP A 29 0.05 1.46 -6.78
C ASP A 29 1.54 1.86 -6.88
N CYS A 30 2.11 2.36 -5.78
CA CYS A 30 3.52 2.71 -5.72
C CYS A 30 4.42 1.48 -5.88
N LEU A 31 4.08 0.37 -5.20
CA LEU A 31 4.85 -0.88 -5.28
C LEU A 31 4.77 -1.50 -6.68
N ARG A 32 3.57 -1.58 -7.27
CA ARG A 32 3.38 -2.11 -8.63
C ARG A 32 4.14 -1.32 -9.68
N ARG A 33 4.15 0.02 -9.58
CA ARG A 33 4.92 0.88 -10.48
C ARG A 33 6.41 0.53 -10.42
N HIS A 34 6.98 0.40 -9.23
CA HIS A 34 8.39 0.04 -9.10
C HIS A 34 8.69 -1.41 -9.51
N ALA A 35 7.79 -2.35 -9.27
CA ALA A 35 7.92 -3.71 -9.77
C ALA A 35 7.96 -3.76 -11.31
N ALA A 36 7.17 -2.92 -11.98
CA ALA A 36 7.17 -2.81 -13.44
C ALA A 36 8.42 -2.11 -13.99
N GLU A 37 8.84 -0.99 -13.39
CA GLU A 37 9.96 -0.18 -13.88
C GLU A 37 11.34 -0.79 -13.57
N ARG A 38 11.46 -1.47 -12.42
CA ARG A 38 12.75 -1.89 -11.85
C ARG A 38 12.63 -3.19 -11.04
N GLY A 39 11.87 -4.14 -11.58
CA GLY A 39 11.51 -5.39 -10.91
C GLY A 39 12.68 -6.19 -10.35
N GLU A 40 13.82 -6.24 -11.04
CA GLU A 40 15.01 -6.99 -10.63
C GLU A 40 15.90 -6.25 -9.61
N GLN A 41 15.61 -4.98 -9.29
CA GLN A 41 16.40 -4.23 -8.32
C GLN A 41 16.02 -4.62 -6.88
N LEU A 42 17.03 -4.79 -6.02
CA LEU A 42 16.83 -5.05 -4.60
C LEU A 42 16.15 -3.85 -3.91
N VAL A 43 15.10 -4.12 -3.14
CA VAL A 43 14.35 -3.12 -2.36
C VAL A 43 14.41 -3.39 -0.85
N LEU A 44 14.49 -4.66 -0.46
CA LEU A 44 14.51 -5.06 0.95
C LEU A 44 15.70 -6.00 1.18
N ILE A 45 16.54 -5.64 2.14
CA ILE A 45 17.64 -6.47 2.61
C ILE A 45 17.55 -6.54 4.13
N ASP A 46 17.39 -7.75 4.64
CA ASP A 46 17.48 -8.11 6.05
C ASP A 46 18.40 -9.35 6.18
N ARG A 47 18.67 -9.80 7.41
CA ARG A 47 19.54 -10.96 7.69
C ARG A 47 19.13 -12.23 6.94
N LYS A 48 17.82 -12.44 6.75
CA LYS A 48 17.28 -13.66 6.12
C LYS A 48 16.80 -13.45 4.68
N TRP A 49 16.52 -12.21 4.30
CA TRP A 49 15.79 -11.90 3.08
C TRP A 49 16.52 -10.86 2.26
N ARG A 50 16.60 -11.11 0.97
CA ARG A 50 17.00 -10.13 -0.04
C ARG A 50 15.92 -10.22 -1.10
N LEU A 51 15.10 -9.18 -1.22
CA LEU A 51 13.96 -9.16 -2.12
C LEU A 51 14.14 -8.08 -3.16
N THR A 52 13.86 -8.44 -4.41
CA THR A 52 13.67 -7.48 -5.48
C THR A 52 12.28 -6.83 -5.39
N PHE A 53 12.06 -5.73 -6.13
CA PHE A 53 10.73 -5.12 -6.20
C PHE A 53 9.65 -6.11 -6.69
N ALA A 54 9.96 -6.93 -7.70
CA ALA A 54 9.03 -7.92 -8.23
C ALA A 54 8.75 -9.07 -7.24
N GLU A 55 9.70 -9.42 -6.38
CA GLU A 55 9.49 -10.42 -5.32
C GLU A 55 8.65 -9.86 -4.18
N LEU A 56 8.91 -8.63 -3.76
CA LEU A 56 8.14 -7.97 -2.72
C LEU A 56 6.67 -7.81 -3.13
N ASP A 57 6.40 -7.38 -4.36
CA ASP A 57 5.04 -7.27 -4.92
C ASP A 57 4.30 -8.62 -4.89
N ARG A 58 4.93 -9.69 -5.39
CA ARG A 58 4.36 -11.04 -5.36
C ARG A 58 4.07 -11.54 -3.94
N LEU A 59 4.95 -11.24 -3.00
CA LEU A 59 4.78 -11.63 -1.59
C LEU A 59 3.62 -10.86 -0.93
N ALA A 60 3.56 -9.55 -1.14
CA ALA A 60 2.49 -8.70 -0.63
C ALA A 60 1.12 -9.12 -1.21
N HIS A 61 1.05 -9.37 -2.51
CA HIS A 61 -0.16 -9.83 -3.17
C HIS A 61 -0.63 -11.18 -2.63
N ARG A 62 0.29 -12.15 -2.44
CA ARG A 62 -0.06 -13.46 -1.87
C ARG A 62 -0.61 -13.33 -0.45
N ALA A 63 -0.01 -12.46 0.37
CA ALA A 63 -0.51 -12.19 1.72
C ALA A 63 -1.92 -11.59 1.67
N ALA A 64 -2.16 -10.61 0.81
CA ALA A 64 -3.49 -10.01 0.62
C ALA A 64 -4.54 -11.03 0.20
N CYS A 65 -4.24 -11.91 -0.76
CA CYS A 65 -5.14 -13.00 -1.15
C CYS A 65 -5.44 -13.96 0.01
N GLY A 66 -4.44 -14.33 0.80
CA GLY A 66 -4.62 -15.20 1.97
C GLY A 66 -5.51 -14.56 3.04
N LEU A 67 -5.29 -13.28 3.36
CA LEU A 67 -6.13 -12.54 4.30
C LEU A 67 -7.59 -12.45 3.80
N TYR A 68 -7.78 -12.20 2.51
CA TYR A 68 -9.11 -12.19 1.90
C TYR A 68 -9.79 -13.55 1.99
N GLN A 69 -9.07 -14.64 1.76
CA GLN A 69 -9.58 -16.01 1.89
C GLN A 69 -9.98 -16.36 3.33
N LEU A 70 -9.26 -15.82 4.33
CA LEU A 70 -9.60 -15.95 5.74
C LEU A 70 -10.81 -15.12 6.19
N GLY A 71 -11.42 -14.36 5.27
CA GLY A 71 -12.65 -13.61 5.52
C GLY A 71 -12.44 -12.13 5.83
N ILE A 72 -11.21 -11.62 5.78
CA ILE A 72 -10.92 -10.19 6.02
C ILE A 72 -11.41 -9.35 4.85
N ARG A 73 -12.02 -8.20 5.13
CA ARG A 73 -12.68 -7.31 4.19
C ARG A 73 -12.29 -5.84 4.39
N PRO A 74 -12.56 -4.96 3.40
CA PRO A 74 -12.39 -3.53 3.58
C PRO A 74 -13.16 -3.01 4.81
N GLY A 75 -12.47 -2.26 5.67
CA GLY A 75 -13.01 -1.77 6.94
C GLY A 75 -12.58 -2.60 8.16
N ASP A 76 -12.11 -3.83 7.96
CA ASP A 76 -11.49 -4.61 9.03
C ASP A 76 -10.10 -4.08 9.37
N VAL A 77 -9.70 -4.26 10.62
CA VAL A 77 -8.39 -3.81 11.14
C VAL A 77 -7.56 -5.03 11.53
N ILE A 78 -6.31 -5.06 11.06
CA ILE A 78 -5.28 -6.01 11.48
C ILE A 78 -4.20 -5.19 12.20
N SER A 79 -3.84 -5.57 13.43
CA SER A 79 -2.86 -4.87 14.27
C SER A 79 -1.74 -5.79 14.73
#